data_AF-A0A915KSC5-F1
#
_entry.id   AF-A0A915KSC5-F1
#
_cell.length_a   1.000
_cell.length_b   1.000
_cell.length_c   1.000
_cell.angle_alpha   90.00
_cell.angle_beta   90.00
_cell.angle_gamma   90.00
#
_symmetry.space_group_name_H-M   'P 1'
#
loop_
_entity.id
_entity.type
_entity.pdbx_description
1 polymer ?
#
loop_
_entity_poly.entity_id
_entity_poly.type
_entity_poly.pdbx_seq_one_letter_code
_entity_poly.pdbx_strand_id
1 'polypeptide(L)'
;MVERFNRTLIAQLKKYTPDDPDNWERYLPYTVFAYNATPHTAMRHLPFSLLRGYEPCITFDYDCARRLTLPLNYNTYQHILTQAQFKMHEKIKANLDAAAAVSKEYFD
;
A
#
# COMPACT_ATOMS: atom_id res chain seq x y z
N MET A 1 1.34 -9.67 11.77
CA MET A 1 1.23 -9.17 10.38
C MET A 1 2.61 -8.91 9.75
N VAL A 2 3.60 -8.42 10.50
CA VAL A 2 4.98 -8.17 10.05
C VAL A 2 5.68 -9.42 9.49
N GLU A 3 5.53 -10.59 10.11
CA GLU A 3 6.18 -11.82 9.63
C GLU A 3 5.67 -12.29 8.26
N ARG A 4 4.37 -12.14 7.98
CA ARG A 4 3.80 -12.44 6.65
C ARG A 4 4.34 -11.49 5.60
N PHE A 5 4.45 -10.20 5.94
CA PHE A 5 5.07 -9.20 5.07
C PHE A 5 6.52 -9.55 4.76
N ASN A 6 7.34 -9.78 5.79
CA ASN A 6 8.75 -10.10 5.63
C ASN A 6 8.95 -11.36 4.77
N ARG A 7 8.11 -12.39 4.96
CA ARG A 7 8.14 -13.60 4.11
C ARG A 7 7.83 -13.31 2.65
N THR A 8 6.80 -12.50 2.36
CA THR A 8 6.46 -12.11 0.99
C THR A 8 7.56 -11.25 0.35
N LEU A 9 8.14 -10.31 1.12
CA LEU A 9 9.22 -9.45 0.66
C LEU A 9 10.46 -10.27 0.28
N ILE A 10 10.88 -11.19 1.14
CA ILE A 10 12.00 -12.10 0.89
C ILE A 10 11.72 -12.98 -0.34
N ALA A 11 10.49 -13.49 -0.48
CA ALA A 11 10.11 -14.31 -1.63
C ALA A 11 10.13 -13.53 -2.94
N GLN A 12 9.75 -12.25 -2.93
CA GLN A 12 9.83 -11.38 -4.11
C GLN A 12 11.27 -11.02 -4.45
N LEU A 13 12.09 -10.63 -3.47
CA LEU A 13 13.50 -10.34 -3.67
C LEU A 13 14.25 -11.54 -4.28
N LYS A 14 14.00 -12.75 -3.78
CA LYS A 14 14.57 -13.98 -4.35
C LYS A 14 14.23 -14.21 -5.83
N LYS A 15 13.10 -13.69 -6.32
CA LYS A 15 12.72 -13.79 -7.75
C LYS A 15 13.43 -12.75 -8.61
N TYR A 16 13.73 -11.58 -8.05
CA TYR A 16 14.42 -10.51 -8.77
C TYR A 16 15.94 -10.64 -8.74
N THR A 17 16.46 -11.47 -7.83
CA THR A 17 17.88 -11.62 -7.60
C THR A 17 18.36 -13.09 -7.70
N PRO A 18 18.02 -13.84 -8.77
CA PRO A 18 18.48 -15.22 -8.93
C PRO A 18 20.00 -15.31 -9.22
N ASP A 19 20.54 -14.33 -9.96
CA ASP A 19 21.90 -14.38 -10.50
C ASP A 19 22.90 -13.45 -9.75
N ASP A 20 22.42 -12.55 -8.89
CA ASP A 20 23.25 -11.53 -8.22
C ASP A 20 22.78 -11.21 -6.77
N PRO A 21 22.72 -12.21 -5.88
CA PRO A 21 22.11 -12.09 -4.55
C PRO A 21 22.71 -10.98 -3.67
N ASP A 22 23.95 -10.57 -3.91
CA ASP A 22 24.62 -9.52 -3.14
C ASP A 22 24.10 -8.11 -3.47
N ASN A 23 23.52 -7.89 -4.66
CA ASN A 23 22.96 -6.60 -5.07
C ASN A 23 21.45 -6.47 -4.79
N TRP A 24 20.91 -7.25 -3.86
CA TRP A 24 19.49 -7.22 -3.46
C TRP A 24 19.00 -5.82 -3.05
N GLU A 25 19.88 -4.99 -2.49
CA GLU A 25 19.62 -3.62 -2.06
C GLU A 25 19.07 -2.75 -3.20
N ARG A 26 19.56 -2.97 -4.43
CA ARG A 26 19.13 -2.25 -5.63
C ARG A 26 17.67 -2.56 -5.98
N TYR A 27 17.19 -3.76 -5.65
CA TYR A 27 15.85 -4.23 -5.95
C TYR A 27 14.85 -3.92 -4.83
N LEU A 28 15.35 -3.58 -3.64
CA LEU A 28 14.53 -3.26 -2.47
C LEU A 28 13.49 -2.16 -2.73
N PRO A 29 13.83 -0.96 -3.25
CA PRO A 29 12.83 0.09 -3.48
C PRO A 29 11.74 -0.34 -4.48
N TYR A 30 12.10 -1.10 -5.51
CA TYR A 30 11.15 -1.62 -6.49
C TYR A 30 10.22 -2.67 -5.89
N THR A 31 10.76 -3.57 -5.07
CA THR A 31 10.00 -4.65 -4.44
C THR A 31 9.05 -4.10 -3.37
N VAL A 32 9.50 -3.12 -2.58
CA VAL A 32 8.67 -2.40 -1.62
C VAL A 32 7.56 -1.62 -2.33
N PHE A 33 7.86 -0.96 -3.46
CA PHE A 33 6.84 -0.30 -4.26
C PHE A 33 5.81 -1.28 -4.81
N ALA A 34 6.26 -2.39 -5.41
CA ALA A 34 5.36 -3.42 -5.96
C ALA A 34 4.44 -4.02 -4.88
N TYR A 35 4.98 -4.28 -3.69
CA TYR A 35 4.19 -4.72 -2.54
C TYR A 35 3.16 -3.65 -2.12
N ASN A 36 3.59 -2.39 -2.01
CA ASN A 36 2.72 -1.29 -1.60
C ASN A 36 1.69 -0.90 -2.68
N ALA A 37 1.95 -1.25 -3.94
CA ALA A 37 1.08 -1.06 -5.10
C ALA A 37 0.15 -2.27 -5.37
N THR A 38 0.24 -3.33 -4.56
CA THR A 38 -0.65 -4.49 -4.67
C THR A 38 -1.78 -4.40 -3.64
N PRO A 39 -3.06 -4.51 -4.03
CA PRO A 39 -4.17 -4.49 -3.09
C PRO A 39 -4.13 -5.73 -2.19
N HIS A 40 -4.10 -5.52 -0.87
CA HIS A 40 -4.15 -6.64 0.08
C HIS A 40 -5.59 -7.12 0.25
N THR A 41 -5.84 -8.42 0.14
CA THR A 41 -7.18 -9.04 0.11
C THR A 41 -8.05 -8.70 1.33
N ALA A 42 -7.46 -8.61 2.52
CA ALA A 42 -8.17 -8.22 3.74
C ALA A 42 -8.49 -6.71 3.82
N MET A 43 -7.72 -5.87 3.13
CA MET A 43 -7.79 -4.41 3.25
C MET A 43 -8.59 -3.79 2.10
N ARG A 44 -8.68 -4.49 0.96
CA ARG A 44 -9.28 -4.05 -0.33
C ARG A 44 -8.74 -2.72 -0.87
N HIS A 45 -7.70 -2.19 -0.24
CA HIS A 45 -7.02 -0.95 -0.55
C HIS A 45 -5.50 -1.16 -0.55
N LEU A 46 -4.78 -0.31 -1.28
CA LEU A 46 -3.34 -0.38 -1.38
C LEU A 46 -2.68 0.08 -0.07
N PRO A 47 -1.65 -0.62 0.44
CA PRO A 47 -0.87 -0.16 1.58
C PRO A 47 -0.27 1.24 1.38
N PHE A 48 0.08 1.60 0.14
CA PHE A 48 0.52 2.94 -0.21
C PHE A 48 -0.52 4.02 0.13
N SER A 49 -1.79 3.75 -0.15
CA SER A 49 -2.89 4.70 0.09
C SER A 49 -3.11 4.97 1.57
N LEU A 50 -2.80 4.00 2.44
CA LEU A 50 -2.82 4.19 3.89
C LEU A 50 -1.75 5.19 4.33
N LEU A 51 -0.52 5.02 3.82
CA LEU A 51 0.62 5.84 4.22
C LEU A 51 0.54 7.26 3.63
N ARG A 52 0.03 7.39 2.39
CA ARG A 52 0.12 8.62 1.60
C ARG A 52 -1.20 9.37 1.47
N GLY A 53 -2.34 8.74 1.77
CA GLY A 53 -3.67 9.36 1.65
C GLY A 53 -4.19 9.47 0.21
N TYR A 54 -3.43 9.00 -0.78
CA TYR A 54 -3.80 8.93 -2.18
C TYR A 54 -3.26 7.63 -2.80
N GLU A 55 -3.89 7.15 -3.88
CA GLU A 55 -3.46 5.95 -4.58
C GLU A 55 -2.20 6.23 -5.42
N PRO A 56 -1.24 5.29 -5.48
CA PRO A 56 -0.05 5.48 -6.28
C PRO A 56 -0.43 5.47 -7.76
N CYS A 57 -0.01 6.51 -8.47
CA CYS A 57 -0.12 6.55 -9.91
C CYS A 57 0.94 5.65 -10.54
N ILE A 58 0.48 4.55 -11.13
CA ILE A 58 1.34 3.71 -11.95
C ILE A 58 1.37 4.25 -13.39
N THR A 59 2.47 4.04 -14.11
CA THR A 59 2.70 4.56 -15.47
C THR A 59 1.66 4.14 -16.51
N PHE A 60 0.79 3.18 -16.18
CA PHE A 60 -0.29 2.69 -17.03
C PHE A 60 -1.69 3.18 -16.61
N ASP A 61 -1.81 3.99 -15.55
CA ASP A 61 -3.07 4.59 -15.10
C ASP A 61 -3.23 6.00 -15.71
N TYR A 62 -3.86 6.06 -16.88
CA TYR A 62 -4.07 7.31 -17.62
C TYR A 62 -5.01 8.31 -16.89
N ASP A 63 -5.81 7.85 -15.92
CA ASP A 63 -6.74 8.70 -15.15
C ASP A 63 -6.12 9.25 -13.85
N CYS A 64 -4.90 8.84 -13.52
CA CYS A 64 -4.16 9.33 -12.35
C CYS A 64 -4.08 10.87 -12.30
N ALA A 65 -3.64 11.48 -13.41
CA ALA A 65 -3.30 12.91 -13.45
C ALA A 65 -4.52 13.80 -13.15
N ARG A 66 -5.73 13.29 -13.40
CA ARG A 66 -6.99 13.99 -13.17
C ARG A 66 -7.44 13.99 -11.71
N ARG A 67 -6.97 13.04 -10.90
CA ARG A 67 -7.28 12.93 -9.46
C ARG A 67 -6.40 13.84 -8.59
N LEU A 68 -5.22 14.23 -9.07
CA LEU A 68 -4.26 15.07 -8.33
C LEU A 68 -4.52 16.58 -8.58
N THR A 69 -5.61 17.12 -8.04
CA THR A 69 -5.74 18.59 -7.95
C THR A 69 -5.01 19.07 -6.70
N LEU A 70 -3.75 19.48 -6.86
CA LEU A 70 -2.94 20.00 -5.78
C LEU A 70 -3.30 21.47 -5.51
N PRO A 71 -3.72 21.85 -4.29
CA PRO A 71 -3.89 23.26 -3.93
C PRO A 71 -2.53 23.96 -3.96
N LEU A 72 -2.48 25.17 -4.52
CA LEU A 72 -1.27 26.02 -4.58
C LEU A 72 -0.74 26.44 -3.19
N ASN A 73 -1.52 26.24 -2.12
CA ASN A 73 -1.15 26.57 -0.75
C ASN A 73 -0.72 25.31 0.02
N TYR A 74 0.52 25.32 0.53
CA TYR A 74 1.09 24.25 1.33
C TYR A 74 0.24 23.86 2.55
N ASN A 75 -0.29 24.82 3.30
CA ASN A 75 -1.10 24.54 4.50
C ASN A 75 -2.44 23.88 4.13
N THR A 76 -3.06 24.34 3.04
CA THR A 76 -4.29 23.74 2.52
C THR A 76 -4.03 22.33 1.99
N TYR A 77 -2.90 22.12 1.31
CA TYR A 77 -2.47 20.80 0.84
C TYR A 77 -2.27 19.81 1.99
N GLN A 78 -1.53 20.20 3.03
CA GLN A 78 -1.30 19.36 4.21
C GLN A 78 -2.63 18.98 4.86
N HIS A 79 -3.53 19.95 5.06
CA HIS A 79 -4.83 19.69 5.67
C HIS A 79 -5.69 18.71 4.86
N ILE A 80 -5.75 18.86 3.53
CA ILE A 80 -6.51 17.95 2.66
C ILE A 80 -5.93 16.53 2.69
N LEU A 81 -4.60 16.40 2.64
CA LEU A 81 -3.95 15.10 2.74
C LEU A 81 -4.22 14.42 4.09
N THR A 82 -4.08 15.15 5.19
CA THR A 82 -4.34 14.63 6.53
C THR A 82 -5.80 14.19 6.67
N GLN A 83 -6.76 14.97 6.17
CA GLN A 83 -8.17 14.58 6.18
C GLN A 83 -8.44 13.35 5.32
N ALA A 84 -7.83 13.24 4.13
CA ALA A 84 -7.94 12.07 3.28
C ALA A 84 -7.36 10.82 3.97
N GLN A 85 -6.18 10.95 4.59
CA GLN A 85 -5.54 9.89 5.38
C GLN A 85 -6.44 9.43 6.54
N PHE A 86 -7.05 10.34 7.30
CA PHE A 86 -7.94 9.97 8.40
C PHE A 86 -9.17 9.19 7.92
N LYS A 87 -9.85 9.67 6.87
CA LYS A 87 -11.00 8.97 6.27
C LYS A 87 -10.62 7.59 5.74
N MET A 88 -9.43 7.48 5.14
CA MET A 88 -8.93 6.21 4.62
C MET A 88 -8.66 5.20 5.76
N HIS A 89 -8.01 5.66 6.84
CA HIS A 89 -7.74 4.84 8.02
C HIS A 89 -9.02 4.31 8.66
N GLU A 90 -10.06 5.14 8.76
CA GLU A 90 -11.35 4.75 9.33
C GLU A 90 -12.01 3.61 8.52
N LYS A 91 -12.09 3.77 7.20
CA LYS A 91 -12.64 2.73 6.30
C LYS A 91 -11.86 1.44 6.37
N ILE A 92 -10.53 1.54 6.39
CA ILE A 92 -9.64 0.39 6.47
C ILE A 92 -9.81 -0.34 7.80
N LYS A 93 -9.92 0.39 8.91
CA LYS A 93 -10.17 -0.21 10.21
C LYS A 93 -11.46 -1.03 10.21
N ALA A 94 -12.55 -0.47 9.66
CA ALA A 94 -13.81 -1.19 9.52
C ALA A 94 -13.69 -2.46 8.65
N ASN A 95 -12.95 -2.39 7.53
CA ASN A 95 -12.71 -3.56 6.67
C ASN A 95 -11.89 -4.64 7.39
N LEU A 96 -10.87 -4.25 8.17
CA LEU A 96 -10.04 -5.18 8.95
C LEU A 96 -10.85 -5.85 10.06
N ASP A 97 -11.71 -5.10 10.76
CA ASP A 97 -12.58 -5.64 11.80
C ASP A 97 -13.58 -6.65 11.21
N ALA A 98 -14.17 -6.34 10.04
CA ALA A 98 -15.03 -7.26 9.31
C ALA A 98 -14.28 -8.52 8.83
N ALA A 99 -13.08 -8.36 8.28
CA ALA A 99 -12.25 -9.49 7.84
C ALA A 99 -11.79 -10.38 9.01
N ALA A 100 -11.53 -9.78 10.18
CA ALA A 100 -11.17 -10.50 11.40
C ALA A 100 -12.36 -11.30 11.96
N ALA A 101 -13.59 -10.77 11.89
CA ALA A 101 -14.80 -11.49 12.28
C ALA A 101 -15.02 -12.75 11.41
N VAL A 102 -14.94 -12.60 10.08
CA VAL A 102 -15.06 -13.72 9.13
C VAL A 102 -13.96 -14.75 9.35
N SER A 103 -12.72 -14.32 9.60
CA SER A 103 -11.62 -15.25 9.84
C SER A 103 -11.80 -16.06 11.13
N LYS A 104 -12.43 -15.52 12.18
CA LYS A 104 -12.70 -16.31 13.40
C LYS A 104 -13.73 -17.40 13.13
N GLU A 105 -14.79 -17.06 12.40
CA GLU A 105 -15.88 -17.98 12.03
C GLU A 105 -15.42 -19.17 11.16
N TYR A 106 -14.34 -19.00 10.38
CA TYR A 106 -13.76 -20.06 9.53
C TYR A 106 -12.71 -20.94 10.22
N PHE A 107 -12.15 -20.50 11.36
CA PHE A 107 -11.03 -21.19 12.03
C PHE A 107 -11.34 -21.64 13.48
N ASP A 108 -12.56 -21.37 13.98
CA ASP A 108 -13.16 -22.03 15.14
C ASP A 108 -13.93 -23.31 14.70
#